data_AF-A0A3D4JXM8-F1
#
_entry.id   AF-A0A3D4JXM8-F1
#
_cell.length_a   1.000
_cell.length_b   1.000
_cell.length_c   1.000
_cell.angle_alpha   90.00
_cell.angle_beta   90.00
_cell.angle_gamma   90.00
#
_symmetry.space_group_name_H-M   'P 1'
#
loop_
_entity.id
_entity.type
_entity.pdbx_description
1 polymer ?
#
loop_
_entity_poly.entity_id
_entity_poly.type
_entity_poly.pdbx_seq_one_letter_code
_entity_poly.pdbx_strand_id
1 'polypeptide(L)'
;MNDHYLKKLDRVTAILTQLQSKPLVRAQDLAAKFDVSVRTIYRDVKTLENAGIPIIGEAGSGYSLMDGYKLPPVMFTKEEVLSFITAEKLMQKFSHQSLGNHYQTAMEKVRSVLKFSDRNLIQNIENQIDIFQYHAETEDTIKDVLPMILESIAEKRQLIMQYKTVDEEISTRS
;
A
#
# COMPACT_ATOMS: atom_id res chain seq x y z
N MET A 1 1.99 -36.51 -11.36
CA MET A 1 1.90 -35.06 -11.68
C MET A 1 3.25 -34.45 -11.33
N ASN A 2 3.87 -33.74 -12.27
CA ASN A 2 5.33 -33.69 -12.49
C ASN A 2 6.17 -32.98 -11.40
N ASP A 3 7.15 -33.70 -10.84
CA ASP A 3 8.22 -33.21 -9.95
C ASP A 3 8.98 -31.98 -10.52
N HIS A 4 9.03 -31.87 -11.85
CA HIS A 4 9.65 -30.74 -12.55
C HIS A 4 8.87 -29.41 -12.43
N TYR A 5 7.56 -29.44 -12.14
CA TYR A 5 6.75 -28.23 -11.98
C TYR A 5 7.01 -27.55 -10.63
N LEU A 6 7.14 -28.35 -9.56
CA LEU A 6 7.48 -27.89 -8.22
C LEU A 6 8.86 -27.19 -8.23
N LYS A 7 9.87 -27.83 -8.86
CA LYS A 7 11.22 -27.26 -9.01
C LYS A 7 11.26 -25.95 -9.81
N LYS A 8 10.32 -25.73 -10.74
CA LYS A 8 10.23 -24.46 -11.48
C LYS A 8 9.59 -23.37 -10.62
N LEU A 9 8.48 -23.67 -9.94
CA LEU A 9 7.77 -22.70 -9.10
C LEU A 9 8.67 -22.18 -7.98
N ASP A 10 9.35 -23.09 -7.28
CA ASP A 10 10.29 -22.73 -6.20
C ASP A 10 11.39 -21.81 -6.72
N ARG A 11 11.93 -22.11 -7.90
CA ARG A 11 12.96 -21.29 -8.54
C ARG A 11 12.42 -19.91 -8.96
N VAL A 12 11.24 -19.84 -9.57
CA VAL A 12 10.61 -18.57 -9.98
C VAL A 12 10.36 -17.67 -8.77
N THR A 13 9.83 -18.23 -7.68
CA THR A 13 9.61 -17.50 -6.42
C THR A 13 10.92 -17.05 -5.78
N ALA A 14 11.95 -17.89 -5.81
CA ALA A 14 13.27 -17.54 -5.29
C ALA A 14 13.97 -16.46 -6.14
N ILE A 15 13.79 -16.46 -7.47
CA ILE A 15 14.25 -15.39 -8.36
C ILE A 15 13.56 -14.07 -7.99
N LEU A 16 12.24 -14.07 -7.84
CA LEU A 16 11.49 -12.88 -7.43
C LEU A 16 11.99 -12.31 -6.10
N THR A 17 12.15 -13.17 -5.09
CA THR A 17 12.68 -12.80 -3.76
C THR A 17 14.07 -12.17 -3.90
N GLN A 18 14.91 -12.72 -4.76
CA GLN A 18 16.26 -12.21 -4.97
C GLN A 18 16.26 -10.83 -5.66
N LEU A 19 15.37 -10.61 -6.63
CA LEU A 19 15.18 -9.31 -7.30
C LEU A 19 14.57 -8.25 -6.36
N GLN A 20 13.80 -8.65 -5.35
CA GLN A 20 13.32 -7.76 -4.28
C GLN A 20 14.43 -7.37 -3.29
N SER A 21 15.43 -8.25 -3.09
CA SER A 21 16.50 -8.04 -2.11
C SER A 21 17.73 -7.30 -2.66
N LYS A 22 17.90 -7.25 -3.99
CA LYS A 22 19.10 -6.70 -4.62
C LYS A 22 18.72 -5.78 -5.79
N PRO A 23 19.39 -4.63 -5.95
CA PRO A 23 19.08 -3.68 -7.01
C PRO A 23 19.39 -4.22 -8.42
N LEU A 24 20.31 -5.19 -8.55
CA LEU A 24 20.64 -5.83 -9.82
C LEU A 24 21.10 -7.28 -9.58
N VAL A 25 20.60 -8.21 -10.39
CA VAL A 25 20.92 -9.64 -10.30
C VAL A 25 21.22 -10.19 -11.69
N ARG A 26 22.40 -10.79 -11.90
CA ARG A 26 22.76 -11.33 -13.22
C ARG A 26 22.14 -12.70 -13.44
N ALA A 27 21.79 -12.99 -14.70
CA ALA A 27 21.20 -14.26 -15.09
C ALA A 27 22.17 -15.45 -14.89
N GLN A 28 23.47 -15.19 -15.07
CA GLN A 28 24.55 -16.15 -14.86
C GLN A 28 24.65 -16.56 -13.38
N ASP A 29 24.48 -15.60 -12.46
CA ASP A 29 24.52 -15.87 -11.01
C ASP A 29 23.32 -16.73 -10.59
N LEU A 30 22.13 -16.46 -11.14
CA LEU A 30 20.93 -17.26 -10.91
C LEU A 30 21.09 -18.67 -11.50
N ALA A 31 21.66 -18.77 -12.70
CA ALA A 31 21.89 -20.04 -13.38
C ALA A 31 22.84 -20.94 -12.57
N ALA A 32 23.95 -20.39 -12.08
CA ALA A 32 24.89 -21.09 -11.23
C ALA A 32 24.26 -21.47 -9.87
N LYS A 33 23.50 -20.55 -9.25
CA LYS A 33 22.86 -20.79 -7.95
C LYS A 33 21.82 -21.92 -7.98
N PHE A 34 21.06 -22.03 -9.07
CA PHE A 34 19.99 -23.01 -9.19
C PHE A 34 20.38 -24.24 -10.03
N ASP A 35 21.64 -24.35 -10.44
CA ASP A 35 22.18 -25.42 -11.30
C ASP A 35 21.34 -25.64 -12.58
N VAL A 36 21.11 -24.55 -13.31
CA VAL A 36 20.34 -24.56 -14.57
C VAL A 36 21.01 -23.72 -15.64
N SER A 37 20.60 -23.91 -16.90
CA SER A 37 21.07 -23.04 -17.99
C SER A 37 20.58 -21.59 -17.84
N VAL A 38 21.36 -20.63 -18.35
CA VAL A 38 20.94 -19.21 -18.45
C VAL A 38 19.64 -19.07 -19.26
N ARG A 39 19.45 -19.89 -20.31
CA ARG A 39 18.20 -19.93 -21.08
C ARG A 39 16.99 -20.31 -20.22
N THR A 40 17.18 -21.16 -19.21
CA THR A 40 16.14 -21.50 -18.24
C THR A 40 15.78 -20.29 -17.38
N ILE A 41 16.78 -19.54 -16.90
CA ILE A 41 16.57 -18.30 -16.13
C ILE A 41 15.82 -17.25 -16.95
N TYR A 42 16.19 -17.03 -18.22
CA TYR A 42 15.48 -16.09 -19.09
C TYR A 42 14.00 -16.45 -19.25
N ARG A 43 13.69 -17.74 -19.40
CA ARG A 43 12.31 -18.22 -19.47
C ARG A 43 11.56 -18.06 -18.14
N ASP A 44 12.24 -18.19 -17.01
CA ASP A 44 11.65 -18.01 -15.68
C ASP A 44 11.41 -16.52 -15.36
N VAL A 45 12.34 -15.63 -15.73
CA VAL A 45 12.13 -14.17 -15.69
C VAL A 45 10.96 -13.78 -16.60
N LYS A 46 10.86 -14.36 -17.80
CA LYS A 46 9.70 -14.13 -18.67
C LYS A 46 8.39 -14.60 -18.03
N THR A 47 8.44 -15.64 -17.20
CA THR A 47 7.27 -16.11 -16.44
C THR A 47 6.85 -15.06 -15.39
N LEU A 48 7.80 -14.38 -14.74
CA LEU A 48 7.51 -13.29 -13.80
C LEU A 48 6.95 -12.05 -14.51
N GLU A 49 7.54 -11.66 -15.65
CA GLU A 49 7.02 -10.55 -16.47
C GLU A 49 5.57 -10.82 -16.93
N ASN A 50 5.30 -12.03 -17.42
CA ASN A 50 3.96 -12.44 -17.82
C ASN A 50 2.96 -12.46 -16.64
N ALA A 51 3.45 -12.55 -15.40
CA ALA A 51 2.66 -12.44 -14.18
C ALA A 51 2.45 -10.99 -13.71
N GLY A 52 2.88 -9.99 -14.49
CA GLY A 52 2.68 -8.57 -14.19
C GLY A 52 3.74 -7.97 -13.26
N ILE A 53 4.89 -8.64 -13.12
CA ILE A 53 6.04 -8.13 -12.36
C ILE A 53 6.91 -7.28 -13.29
N PRO A 54 7.04 -5.95 -13.05
CA PRO A 54 7.82 -5.04 -13.86
C PRO A 54 9.30 -5.23 -13.53
N ILE A 55 9.91 -6.15 -14.27
CA ILE A 55 11.34 -6.40 -14.24
C ILE A 55 11.98 -5.50 -15.30
N ILE A 56 13.02 -4.77 -14.90
CA ILE A 56 13.87 -3.97 -15.78
C ILE A 56 15.16 -4.75 -16.03
N GLY A 57 15.58 -4.83 -17.29
CA GLY A 57 16.85 -5.42 -17.68
C GLY A 57 16.76 -6.30 -18.91
N GLU A 58 17.91 -6.57 -19.53
CA GLU A 58 18.02 -7.37 -20.75
C GLU A 58 19.11 -8.44 -20.61
N ALA A 59 19.07 -9.42 -21.53
CA ALA A 59 20.02 -10.52 -21.55
C ALA A 59 21.47 -9.99 -21.61
N GLY A 60 22.26 -10.29 -20.58
CA GLY A 60 23.66 -9.86 -20.47
C GLY A 60 23.91 -8.70 -19.48
N SER A 61 22.92 -7.81 -19.27
CA SER A 61 23.07 -6.64 -18.40
C SER A 61 22.63 -6.91 -16.94
N GLY A 62 21.79 -7.93 -16.73
CA GLY A 62 21.21 -8.28 -15.43
C GLY A 62 19.78 -7.78 -15.29
N TYR A 63 19.10 -8.24 -14.25
CA TYR A 63 17.70 -7.98 -13.97
C TYR A 63 17.53 -7.22 -12.66
N SER A 64 16.55 -6.33 -12.62
CA SER A 64 16.17 -5.51 -11.48
C SER A 64 14.66 -5.37 -11.46
N LEU A 65 14.06 -5.04 -10.31
CA LEU A 65 12.67 -4.60 -10.31
C LEU A 65 12.60 -3.12 -10.64
N MET A 66 11.52 -2.71 -11.31
CA MET A 66 11.21 -1.31 -11.50
C MET A 66 11.13 -0.62 -10.13
N ASP A 67 11.84 0.51 -10.01
CA ASP A 67 11.82 1.32 -8.80
C ASP A 67 10.37 1.60 -8.38
N GLY A 68 10.02 1.18 -7.16
CA GLY A 68 8.68 1.36 -6.60
C GLY A 68 7.68 0.20 -6.80
N TYR A 69 8.08 -0.95 -7.38
CA TYR A 69 7.21 -2.13 -7.46
C TYR A 69 7.03 -2.83 -6.09
N LYS A 70 5.76 -3.09 -5.70
CA LYS A 70 5.33 -3.23 -4.29
C LYS A 70 5.19 -4.64 -3.71
N LEU A 71 5.13 -4.60 -2.38
CA LEU A 71 5.33 -5.58 -1.31
C LEU A 71 4.69 -6.98 -1.45
N PRO A 72 5.35 -8.01 -0.90
CA PRO A 72 4.77 -9.35 -0.76
C PRO A 72 3.49 -9.33 0.11
N PRO A 73 2.60 -10.33 -0.01
CA PRO A 73 1.37 -10.40 0.78
C PRO A 73 1.66 -10.32 2.29
N VAL A 74 1.01 -9.36 2.97
CA VAL A 74 1.18 -9.13 4.40
C VAL A 74 0.09 -9.89 5.16
N MET A 75 0.47 -10.61 6.21
CA MET A 75 -0.50 -11.19 7.14
C MET A 75 -0.81 -10.17 8.23
N PHE A 76 -2.09 -9.90 8.44
CA PHE A 76 -2.55 -9.11 9.57
C PHE A 76 -3.26 -10.01 10.59
N THR A 77 -3.13 -9.66 11.84
CA THR A 77 -3.95 -10.20 12.92
C THR A 77 -5.39 -9.69 12.81
N LYS A 78 -6.32 -10.37 13.49
CA LYS A 78 -7.73 -9.98 13.52
C LYS A 78 -7.89 -8.56 14.09
N GLU A 79 -7.10 -8.22 15.11
CA GLU A 79 -7.12 -6.94 15.82
C GLU A 79 -6.61 -5.80 14.93
N GLU A 80 -5.57 -6.04 14.14
CA GLU A 80 -5.07 -5.06 13.15
C GLU A 80 -6.11 -4.79 12.06
N VAL A 81 -6.76 -5.85 11.55
CA VAL A 81 -7.84 -5.73 10.57
C VAL A 81 -9.01 -4.91 11.12
N LEU A 82 -9.46 -5.23 12.34
CA LEU A 82 -10.52 -4.47 13.02
C LEU A 82 -10.16 -2.98 13.19
N SER A 83 -8.90 -2.70 13.50
CA SER A 83 -8.39 -1.34 13.67
C SER A 83 -8.48 -0.55 12.35
N PHE A 84 -8.10 -1.17 11.22
CA PHE A 84 -8.19 -0.52 9.91
C PHE A 84 -9.64 -0.24 9.47
N ILE A 85 -10.56 -1.17 9.70
CA ILE A 85 -11.98 -0.98 9.36
C ILE A 85 -12.60 0.13 10.22
N THR A 86 -12.27 0.14 11.51
CA THR A 86 -12.75 1.19 12.43
C THR A 86 -12.22 2.56 12.00
N ALA A 87 -10.93 2.64 11.67
CA ALA A 87 -10.32 3.86 11.15
C ALA A 87 -10.94 4.32 9.81
N GLU A 88 -11.30 3.38 8.92
CA GLU A 88 -11.97 3.71 7.65
C GLU A 88 -13.35 4.32 7.88
N LYS A 89 -14.16 3.70 8.73
CA LYS A 89 -15.50 4.21 9.04
C LYS A 89 -15.45 5.57 9.76
N LEU A 90 -14.44 5.78 10.62
CA LEU A 90 -14.19 7.09 11.24
C LEU A 90 -13.74 8.13 10.21
N MET A 91 -12.86 7.77 9.27
CA MET A 91 -12.43 8.70 8.21
C MET A 91 -13.57 9.06 7.27
N GLN A 92 -14.42 8.11 6.86
CA GLN A 92 -15.60 8.40 6.03
C GLN A 92 -16.55 9.39 6.71
N LYS A 93 -16.58 9.43 8.05
CA LYS A 93 -17.49 10.28 8.82
C LYS A 93 -16.90 11.63 9.25
N PHE A 94 -15.62 11.66 9.62
CA PHE A 94 -14.98 12.82 10.24
C PHE A 94 -13.92 13.49 9.35
N SER A 95 -13.53 12.87 8.24
CA SER A 95 -12.57 13.42 7.30
C SER A 95 -13.25 14.25 6.22
N HIS A 96 -12.53 15.24 5.70
CA HIS A 96 -12.95 16.03 4.54
C HIS A 96 -12.97 15.14 3.29
N GLN A 97 -13.70 15.56 2.25
CA GLN A 97 -13.78 14.77 1.00
C GLN A 97 -12.39 14.43 0.44
N SER A 98 -11.43 15.35 0.46
CA SER A 98 -10.06 15.13 -0.05
C SER A 98 -9.30 14.07 0.76
N LEU A 99 -9.22 14.23 2.08
CA LEU A 99 -8.50 13.32 2.97
C LEU A 99 -9.20 11.95 3.08
N GLY A 100 -10.54 11.92 3.02
CA GLY A 100 -11.33 10.69 2.95
C GLY A 100 -11.08 9.93 1.65
N ASN A 101 -11.01 10.62 0.50
CA ASN A 101 -10.67 10.02 -0.80
C ASN A 101 -9.25 9.48 -0.83
N HIS A 102 -8.28 10.21 -0.27
CA HIS A 102 -6.89 9.73 -0.16
C HIS A 102 -6.79 8.51 0.75
N TYR A 103 -7.51 8.50 1.87
CA TYR A 103 -7.61 7.34 2.76
C TYR A 103 -8.23 6.14 2.04
N GLN A 104 -9.33 6.33 1.31
CA GLN A 104 -9.99 5.28 0.54
C GLN A 104 -9.03 4.64 -0.47
N THR A 105 -8.33 5.48 -1.24
CA THR A 105 -7.34 5.05 -2.23
C THR A 105 -6.15 4.31 -1.58
N ALA A 106 -5.74 4.72 -0.38
CA ALA A 106 -4.72 4.03 0.39
C ALA A 106 -5.21 2.67 0.90
N MET A 107 -6.45 2.60 1.40
CA MET A 107 -7.06 1.36 1.90
C MET A 107 -7.26 0.33 0.78
N GLU A 108 -7.60 0.76 -0.44
CA GLU A 108 -7.63 -0.12 -1.62
C GLU A 108 -6.27 -0.77 -1.89
N LYS A 109 -5.17 -0.02 -1.72
CA LYS A 109 -3.80 -0.55 -1.83
C LYS A 109 -3.44 -1.50 -0.68
N VAL A 110 -3.99 -1.29 0.52
CA VAL A 110 -3.82 -2.21 1.65
C VAL A 110 -4.60 -3.50 1.38
N ARG A 111 -5.87 -3.41 0.98
CA ARG A 111 -6.71 -4.56 0.61
C ARG A 111 -6.08 -5.40 -0.51
N SER A 112 -5.36 -4.78 -1.45
CA SER A 112 -4.71 -5.48 -2.56
C SER A 112 -3.57 -6.41 -2.12
N VAL A 113 -2.96 -6.16 -0.95
CA VAL A 113 -1.87 -7.00 -0.39
C VAL A 113 -2.33 -7.97 0.71
N LEU A 114 -3.61 -7.97 1.07
CA LEU A 114 -4.22 -8.90 2.05
C LEU A 114 -4.47 -10.31 1.47
N LYS A 115 -4.36 -11.34 2.33
CA LYS A 115 -4.81 -12.71 2.00
C LYS A 115 -6.33 -12.81 1.98
N PHE A 116 -6.86 -13.82 1.28
CA PHE A 116 -8.30 -14.07 1.12
C PHE A 116 -9.05 -14.27 2.45
N SER A 117 -8.41 -14.87 3.47
CA SER A 117 -8.96 -15.02 4.83
C SER A 117 -9.28 -13.68 5.49
N ASP A 118 -8.41 -12.70 5.28
CA ASP A 118 -8.48 -11.40 5.93
C ASP A 118 -9.50 -10.50 5.21
N ARG A 119 -9.65 -10.69 3.89
CA ARG A 119 -10.71 -10.04 3.09
C ARG A 119 -12.12 -10.48 3.50
N ASN A 120 -12.33 -11.76 3.81
CA ASN A 120 -13.63 -12.25 4.28
C ASN A 120 -14.00 -11.71 5.66
N LEU A 121 -13.00 -11.59 6.55
CA LEU A 121 -13.19 -10.96 7.86
C LEU A 121 -13.60 -9.49 7.71
N ILE A 122 -12.93 -8.74 6.82
CA ILE A 122 -13.27 -7.34 6.52
C ILE A 122 -14.71 -7.23 6.01
N GLN A 123 -15.07 -8.03 5.00
CA GLN A 123 -16.40 -7.96 4.40
C GLN A 123 -17.53 -8.26 5.40
N ASN A 124 -17.30 -9.20 6.32
CA ASN A 124 -18.28 -9.57 7.34
C ASN A 124 -18.46 -8.47 8.40
N ILE A 125 -17.37 -7.78 8.78
CA ILE A 125 -17.41 -6.72 9.79
C ILE A 125 -17.95 -5.41 9.21
N GLU A 126 -17.58 -5.05 7.98
CA GLU A 126 -18.08 -3.85 7.29
C GLU A 126 -19.61 -3.79 7.24
N ASN A 127 -20.25 -4.95 7.10
CA ASN A 127 -21.70 -5.12 7.04
C ASN A 127 -22.39 -5.11 8.41
N GLN A 128 -21.64 -5.19 9.51
CA GLN A 128 -22.17 -5.22 10.88
C GLN A 128 -21.96 -3.90 11.64
N ILE A 129 -21.10 -3.02 11.13
CA ILE A 129 -20.82 -1.72 11.76
C ILE A 129 -21.71 -0.65 11.09
N ASP A 130 -22.86 -0.40 11.72
CA ASP A 130 -23.66 0.81 11.51
C ASP A 130 -23.15 1.92 12.44
N ILE A 131 -22.65 3.01 11.85
CA ILE A 131 -22.28 4.20 12.60
C ILE A 131 -23.39 5.23 12.43
N PHE A 132 -24.17 5.44 13.49
CA PHE A 132 -25.21 6.47 13.55
C PHE A 132 -24.65 7.83 13.09
N GLN A 133 -25.30 8.45 12.10
CA GLN A 133 -24.97 9.77 11.59
C GLN A 133 -25.04 10.80 12.74
N TYR A 134 -23.93 11.45 13.02
CA TYR A 134 -23.93 12.67 13.81
C TYR A 134 -23.86 13.81 12.81
N HIS A 135 -25.01 14.42 12.52
CA HIS A 135 -25.06 15.67 11.77
C HIS A 135 -24.61 16.79 12.71
N ALA A 136 -23.31 17.08 12.73
CA ALA A 136 -22.88 18.39 13.21
C ALA A 136 -23.22 19.38 12.10
N GLU A 137 -24.19 20.25 12.33
CA GLU A 137 -24.53 21.43 11.50
C GLU A 137 -23.40 22.49 11.49
N THR A 138 -22.15 22.09 11.68
CA THR A 138 -21.01 23.00 11.57
C THR A 138 -20.63 23.09 10.10
N GLU A 139 -20.79 24.29 9.53
CA GLU A 139 -20.31 24.70 8.21
C GLU A 139 -18.99 24.01 7.85
N ASP A 140 -18.87 23.58 6.60
CA ASP A 140 -17.75 22.81 6.03
C ASP A 140 -16.35 23.44 6.22
N THR A 141 -16.23 24.61 6.84
CA THR A 141 -14.99 25.38 7.08
C THR A 141 -13.99 24.68 7.98
N ILE A 142 -14.42 24.01 9.07
CA ILE A 142 -13.49 23.20 9.91
C ILE A 142 -13.01 21.99 9.11
N LYS A 143 -13.81 21.59 8.11
CA LYS A 143 -13.53 20.49 7.21
C LYS A 143 -12.61 20.88 6.03
N ASP A 144 -11.75 21.90 6.11
CA ASP A 144 -10.60 22.05 5.17
C ASP A 144 -9.25 22.34 5.87
N VAL A 145 -9.27 22.55 7.19
CA VAL A 145 -8.10 22.97 7.97
C VAL A 145 -7.18 21.80 8.36
N LEU A 146 -7.72 20.60 8.60
CA LEU A 146 -6.95 19.46 9.14
C LEU A 146 -5.81 18.97 8.21
N PRO A 147 -6.02 18.73 6.90
CA PRO A 147 -4.93 18.37 5.98
C PRO A 147 -3.83 19.43 5.95
N MET A 148 -4.22 20.71 5.92
CA MET A 148 -3.29 21.85 5.94
C MET A 148 -2.43 21.86 7.21
N ILE A 149 -3.03 21.57 8.39
CA ILE A 149 -2.30 21.43 9.65
C ILE A 149 -1.30 20.27 9.58
N LEU A 150 -1.75 19.08 9.17
CA LEU A 150 -0.91 17.88 9.12
C LEU A 150 0.27 18.04 8.16
N GLU A 151 0.03 18.62 6.97
CA GLU A 151 1.08 18.92 5.99
C GLU A 151 2.08 19.94 6.55
N SER A 152 1.58 20.97 7.22
CA SER A 152 2.45 22.01 7.81
C SER A 152 3.27 21.48 8.98
N ILE A 153 2.74 20.55 9.79
CA ILE A 153 3.53 19.82 10.80
C ILE A 153 4.65 19.01 10.12
N ALA A 154 4.31 18.25 9.08
CA ALA A 154 5.27 17.41 8.37
C ALA A 154 6.40 18.23 7.73
N GLU A 155 6.07 19.38 7.16
CA GLU A 155 7.01 20.27 6.48
C GLU A 155 7.64 21.33 7.40
N LYS A 156 7.30 21.33 8.70
CA LYS A 156 7.72 22.34 9.68
C LYS A 156 7.40 23.77 9.24
N ARG A 157 6.23 23.96 8.60
CA ARG A 157 5.72 25.27 8.20
C ARG A 157 4.89 25.88 9.34
N GLN A 158 5.14 27.14 9.64
CA GLN A 158 4.32 27.91 10.58
C GLN A 158 3.01 28.33 9.90
N LEU A 159 1.88 28.17 10.60
CA LEU A 159 0.56 28.48 10.08
C LEU A 159 0.04 29.78 10.68
N ILE A 160 -0.56 30.63 9.83
CA ILE A 160 -1.31 31.80 10.29
C ILE A 160 -2.78 31.40 10.38
N MET A 161 -3.34 31.50 11.58
CA MET A 161 -4.72 31.14 11.88
C MET A 161 -5.54 32.37 12.29
N GLN A 162 -6.71 32.51 11.70
CA GLN A 162 -7.75 33.42 12.15
C GLN A 162 -8.75 32.64 13.01
N TYR A 163 -9.06 33.14 14.19
CA TYR A 163 -10.01 32.51 15.10
C TYR A 163 -10.94 33.56 15.71
N LYS A 164 -12.15 33.14 16.06
CA LYS A 164 -13.12 33.95 16.79
C LYS A 164 -12.83 33.81 18.29
N THR A 165 -12.62 34.92 18.99
CA THR A 165 -12.46 34.94 20.45
C THR A 165 -13.80 34.69 21.13
N VAL A 166 -13.78 34.48 22.45
CA VAL A 166 -15.01 34.31 23.25
C VAL A 166 -15.92 35.55 23.16
N ASP A 167 -15.32 36.73 23.01
CA ASP A 167 -16.01 38.03 22.85
C ASP A 167 -16.48 38.30 21.41
N GLU A 168 -16.44 37.27 20.56
CA GLU A 168 -16.81 37.30 19.14
C GLU A 168 -15.91 38.11 18.19
N GLU A 169 -14.75 38.58 18.65
CA GLU A 169 -13.79 39.29 17.82
C GLU A 169 -12.95 38.33 16.97
N ILE A 170 -12.65 38.71 15.72
CA ILE A 170 -11.74 37.93 14.87
C ILE A 170 -10.31 38.34 15.18
N SER A 171 -9.49 37.38 15.61
CA SER A 171 -8.08 37.56 15.93
C SER A 171 -7.18 36.66 15.07
N THR A 172 -5.98 37.15 14.74
CA THR A 172 -4.97 36.40 13.97
C THR A 172 -3.79 36.00 14.88
N ARG A 173 -3.32 34.76 14.75
CA ARG A 173 -2.11 34.22 15.40
C ARG A 173 -1.28 33.43 14.39
N SER A 174 0.03 33.42 14.57
CA SER A 174 1.02 32.65 13.80
C SER A 174 1.66 31.60 14.67
#